data_AF-A0A957BQM2-F1
#
_entry.id   AF-A0A957BQM2-F1
#
_cell.length_a   1.000
_cell.length_b   1.000
_cell.length_c   1.000
_cell.angle_alpha   90.00
_cell.angle_beta   90.00
_cell.angle_gamma   90.00
#
_symmetry.space_group_name_H-M   'P 1'
#
loop_
_entity.id
_entity.type
_entity.pdbx_description
1 polymer ?
#
loop_
_entity_poly.entity_id
_entity_poly.type
_entity_poly.pdbx_seq_one_letter_code
_entity_poly.pdbx_strand_id
1 'polypeptide(L)'
;MQNAPRRTVFDVITDFLATEPSPQEIIAYHLPEDLQQRADYLAELNGEDQLTPREREELDEFLKADRMFSLLKTKMKLKLKKQSE
;
A
#
# COMPACT_ATOMS: atom_id res chain seq x y z
N MET A 1 3.39 28.28 -4.98
CA MET A 1 2.81 27.11 -5.68
C MET A 1 2.43 26.13 -4.58
N GLN A 2 1.14 25.86 -4.44
CA GLN A 2 0.57 25.10 -3.32
C GLN A 2 0.93 23.61 -3.49
N ASN A 3 2.05 23.17 -2.92
CA ASN A 3 2.32 21.74 -2.76
C ASN A 3 1.55 21.26 -1.53
N ALA A 4 0.25 21.04 -1.67
CA ALA A 4 -0.41 20.09 -0.79
C ALA A 4 0.33 18.74 -0.93
N PRO A 5 0.60 18.01 0.17
CA PRO A 5 1.20 16.68 0.05
C PRO A 5 0.32 15.83 -0.88
N ARG A 6 0.91 15.29 -1.95
CA ARG A 6 0.24 14.27 -2.77
C ARG A 6 -0.08 13.13 -1.82
N ARG A 7 -1.35 12.73 -1.74
CA ARG A 7 -1.81 11.59 -0.94
C ARG A 7 -0.94 10.38 -1.26
N THR A 8 -0.11 9.95 -0.32
CA THR A 8 0.84 8.86 -0.50
C THR A 8 0.18 7.51 -0.22
N VAL A 9 0.84 6.42 -0.63
CA VAL A 9 0.42 5.07 -0.25
C VAL A 9 0.32 4.89 1.27
N PHE A 10 1.20 5.57 2.02
CA PHE A 10 1.18 5.52 3.48
C PHE A 10 -0.01 6.25 4.05
N ASP A 11 -0.34 7.46 3.57
CA ASP A 11 -1.50 8.22 4.03
C ASP A 11 -2.77 7.36 3.93
N VAL A 12 -2.97 6.72 2.77
CA VAL A 12 -4.15 5.87 2.53
C VAL A 12 -4.19 4.65 3.44
N ILE A 13 -3.06 3.97 3.61
CA ILE A 13 -2.98 2.81 4.51
C ILE A 13 -3.23 3.24 5.95
N THR A 14 -2.66 4.34 6.41
CA THR A 14 -2.84 4.83 7.79
C THR A 14 -4.26 5.32 8.03
N ASP A 15 -4.88 5.99 7.06
CA ASP A 15 -6.30 6.39 7.12
C ASP A 15 -7.18 5.15 7.27
N PHE A 16 -6.95 4.11 6.47
CA PHE A 16 -7.69 2.85 6.57
C PHE A 16 -7.48 2.17 7.93
N LEU A 17 -6.26 2.11 8.44
CA LEU A 17 -5.99 1.48 9.74
C LEU A 17 -6.58 2.29 10.91
N ALA A 18 -6.68 3.61 10.78
CA ALA A 18 -7.29 4.49 11.77
C ALA A 18 -8.82 4.30 11.90
N THR A 19 -9.48 3.65 10.93
CA THR A 19 -10.90 3.27 11.05
C THR A 19 -11.13 1.99 11.87
N GLU A 20 -10.08 1.46 12.50
CA GLU A 20 -10.11 0.20 13.28
C GLU A 20 -10.73 -0.99 12.51
N PRO A 21 -10.25 -1.30 11.29
CA PRO A 21 -10.84 -2.34 10.46
C PRO A 21 -10.71 -3.72 11.11
N SER A 22 -11.72 -4.57 10.87
CA SER A 22 -11.69 -5.97 11.27
C SER A 22 -10.55 -6.74 10.59
N PRO A 23 -10.10 -7.87 11.15
CA PRO A 23 -9.11 -8.73 10.50
C PRO A 23 -9.53 -9.14 9.07
N GLN A 24 -10.83 -9.37 8.84
CA GLN A 24 -11.39 -9.72 7.53
C GLN A 24 -11.25 -8.56 6.55
N GLU A 25 -11.58 -7.33 6.96
CA GLU A 25 -11.42 -6.13 6.14
C GLU A 25 -9.96 -5.87 5.80
N ILE A 26 -9.03 -6.02 6.75
CA ILE A 26 -7.59 -5.90 6.48
C ILE A 26 -7.12 -6.93 5.44
N ILE A 27 -7.61 -8.17 5.51
CA ILE A 27 -7.26 -9.23 4.56
C ILE A 27 -7.79 -8.90 3.15
N ALA A 28 -9.03 -8.40 3.07
CA ALA A 28 -9.72 -8.05 1.84
C ALA A 28 -9.32 -6.68 1.27
N TYR A 29 -8.56 -5.88 2.02
CA TYR A 29 -8.19 -4.54 1.60
C TYR A 29 -7.33 -4.54 0.33
N HIS A 30 -7.64 -3.61 -0.56
CA HIS A 30 -6.87 -3.27 -1.75
C HIS A 30 -6.66 -1.76 -1.79
N LEU A 31 -5.54 -1.31 -2.38
CA LEU A 31 -5.29 0.11 -2.57
C LEU A 31 -6.41 0.73 -3.44
N PRO A 32 -6.72 2.02 -3.27
CA PRO A 32 -7.54 2.78 -4.21
C PRO A 32 -7.02 2.68 -5.64
N GLU A 33 -7.93 2.74 -6.61
CA GLU A 33 -7.63 2.53 -8.04
C GLU A 33 -6.57 3.52 -8.56
N ASP A 34 -6.61 4.78 -8.13
CA ASP A 34 -5.64 5.80 -8.51
C ASP A 34 -4.20 5.44 -8.07
N LEU A 35 -4.06 4.87 -6.88
CA LEU A 35 -2.77 4.41 -6.37
C LEU A 35 -2.33 3.09 -7.01
N GLN A 36 -3.26 2.19 -7.35
CA GLN A 36 -2.92 0.99 -8.13
C GLN A 36 -2.39 1.37 -9.51
N GLN A 37 -3.10 2.24 -10.23
CA GLN A 37 -2.67 2.74 -11.54
C GLN A 37 -1.32 3.47 -11.46
N ARG A 38 -1.09 4.25 -10.39
CA ARG A 38 0.21 4.91 -10.19
C ARG A 38 1.32 3.91 -9.95
N ALA A 39 1.09 2.88 -9.14
CA ALA A 39 2.07 1.82 -8.91
C ALA A 39 2.38 1.04 -10.20
N ASP A 40 1.37 0.71 -11.00
CA ASP A 40 1.52 0.02 -12.28
C ASP A 40 2.34 0.84 -13.28
N TYR A 41 2.03 2.14 -13.39
CA TYR A 41 2.80 3.07 -14.22
C TYR A 41 4.28 3.15 -13.80
N LEU A 42 4.55 3.24 -12.50
CA LEU A 42 5.91 3.28 -11.98
C LEU A 42 6.65 1.96 -12.23
N ALA A 43 5.94 0.83 -12.14
CA ALA A 43 6.52 -0.49 -12.43
C ALA A 43 6.87 -0.64 -13.92
N GLU A 44 6.03 -0.15 -14.82
CA GLU A 44 6.29 -0.10 -16.26
C GLU A 44 7.55 0.71 -16.57
N LEU A 45 7.62 1.96 -16.09
CA LEU A 45 8.80 2.82 -16.28
C LEU A 45 10.06 2.25 -15.63
N ASN A 46 9.95 1.57 -14.50
CA ASN A 46 11.08 0.91 -13.87
C ASN A 46 11.66 -0.20 -14.77
N GLY A 47 10.80 -0.94 -15.47
CA GLY A 47 11.23 -1.96 -16.42
C GLY A 47 11.98 -1.39 -17.63
N GLU A 48 11.75 -0.12 -17.96
CA GLU A 48 12.42 0.60 -19.05
C GLU A 48 13.59 1.48 -18.57
N ASP A 49 13.94 1.46 -17.27
CA ASP A 49 14.93 2.35 -16.64
C ASP A 49 14.65 3.86 -16.84
N GLN A 50 13.37 4.22 -17.00
CA GLN A 50 12.94 5.60 -17.29
C GLN A 50 12.46 6.39 -16.06
N LEU A 51 12.54 5.81 -14.86
CA LEU A 51 12.15 6.50 -13.64
C LEU A 51 13.04 7.71 -13.34
N THR A 52 12.40 8.85 -13.10
CA THR A 52 13.07 9.98 -12.46
C THR A 52 13.45 9.63 -11.01
N PRO A 53 14.40 10.37 -10.39
CA PRO A 53 14.77 10.12 -8.98
C PRO A 53 13.57 10.17 -8.01
N ARG A 54 12.62 11.10 -8.23
CA ARG A 54 11.41 11.19 -7.41
C ARG A 54 10.46 10.00 -7.60
N GLU A 55 10.35 9.53 -8.82
CA GLU A 55 9.50 8.37 -9.12
C GLU A 55 10.10 7.07 -8.60
N ARG A 56 11.43 6.99 -8.53
CA ARG A 56 12.13 5.90 -7.85
C ARG A 56 11.86 5.90 -6.35
N GLU A 57 11.91 7.06 -5.70
CA GLU A 57 11.52 7.21 -4.30
C GLU A 57 10.06 6.80 -4.08
N GLU A 58 9.15 7.24 -4.95
CA GLU A 58 7.73 6.88 -4.91
C GLU A 58 7.51 5.37 -5.08
N LEU A 59 8.19 4.73 -6.03
CA LEU A 59 8.13 3.28 -6.22
C LEU A 59 8.66 2.52 -4.99
N ASP A 60 9.76 3.00 -4.39
CA ASP A 60 10.30 2.42 -3.15
C ASP A 60 9.30 2.50 -2.00
N GLU A 61 8.51 3.59 -1.92
CA GLU A 61 7.43 3.72 -0.93
C GLU A 61 6.31 2.69 -1.17
N PHE A 62 5.87 2.51 -2.43
CA PHE A 62 4.90 1.47 -2.78
C PHE A 62 5.38 0.08 -2.39
N LEU A 63 6.65 -0.26 -2.68
CA LEU A 63 7.22 -1.57 -2.34
C LEU A 63 7.32 -1.79 -0.83
N LYS A 64 7.69 -0.75 -0.06
CA LYS A 64 7.73 -0.81 1.41
C LYS A 64 6.33 -1.02 1.99
N ALA A 65 5.35 -0.26 1.48
CA ALA A 65 3.96 -0.35 1.89
C ALA A 65 3.37 -1.74 1.60
N ASP A 66 3.55 -2.26 0.38
CA ASP A 66 3.09 -3.59 0.00
C ASP A 66 3.68 -4.69 0.90
N ARG A 67 4.99 -4.66 1.13
CA ARG A 67 5.66 -5.65 1.98
C ARG A 67 5.14 -5.62 3.40
N MET A 68 5.00 -4.42 3.99
CA MET A 68 4.45 -4.24 5.33
C MET A 68 3.01 -4.75 5.40
N PHE A 69 2.18 -4.38 4.43
CA PHE A 69 0.76 -4.73 4.44
C PHE A 69 0.53 -6.22 4.19
N SER A 70 1.35 -6.86 3.35
CA SER A 70 1.37 -8.32 3.17
C SER A 70 1.67 -9.08 4.46
N LEU A 71 2.62 -8.58 5.26
CA LEU A 71 2.90 -9.12 6.60
C LEU A 71 1.71 -8.93 7.55
N LEU A 72 1.07 -7.76 7.52
CA LEU A 72 -0.13 -7.48 8.30
C LEU A 72 -1.28 -8.45 7.96
N LYS A 73 -1.59 -8.63 6.66
CA LYS A 73 -2.59 -9.60 6.19
C LYS A 73 -2.29 -11.02 6.69
N THR A 74 -1.02 -11.42 6.67
CA THR A 74 -0.58 -12.73 7.16
C THR A 74 -0.84 -12.88 8.66
N LYS A 75 -0.50 -11.87 9.47
CA LYS A 75 -0.79 -11.84 10.91
C LYS A 75 -2.29 -11.88 11.21
N MET A 76 -3.12 -11.19 10.42
CA MET A 76 -4.57 -11.22 10.56
C MET A 76 -5.16 -12.61 10.26
N LYS A 77 -4.68 -13.28 9.20
CA LYS A 77 -5.07 -14.67 8.90
C LYS A 77 -4.73 -15.61 10.04
N LEU A 78 -3.55 -15.46 10.65
CA LEU A 78 -3.16 -16.26 11.82
C LEU A 78 -4.02 -15.96 13.05
N LYS A 79 -4.38 -14.69 13.29
CA LYS A 79 -5.29 -14.30 14.38
C LYS A 79 -6.65 -14.97 14.24
N LEU A 80 -7.23 -14.95 13.03
CA LEU A 80 -8.52 -15.58 12.77
C LEU A 80 -8.49 -17.09 12.97
N LYS A 81 -7.42 -17.78 12.54
CA LYS A 81 -7.27 -19.23 12.79
C LYS A 81 -7.30 -19.58 14.27
N LYS A 82 -6.56 -18.83 15.10
CA LYS A 82 -6.50 -19.04 16.56
C LYS A 82 -7.82 -18.75 17.29
N GLN A 83 -8.71 -17.95 16.70
CA GLN A 83 -10.02 -17.63 17.30
C GLN A 83 -11.07 -18.69 16.96
N SER A 84 -10.80 -19.53 15.97
CA SER A 84 -11.68 -20.63 15.54
C SER A 84 -11.30 -21.99 16.15
N GLU A 85 -10.23 -22.04 16.94
CA GLU A 85 -9.76 -23.18 17.74
C GLU A 85 -10.27 -23.06 19.18
#